data_AF-A0A497J1E5-F1
#
_entry.id   AF-A0A497J1E5-F1
#
_cell.length_a   1.000
_cell.length_b   1.000
_cell.length_c   1.000
_cell.angle_alpha   90.00
_cell.angle_beta   90.00
_cell.angle_gamma   90.00
#
_symmetry.space_group_name_H-M   'P 1'
#
loop_
_entity.id
_entity.type
_entity.pdbx_description
1 polymer ?
#
loop_
_entity_poly.entity_id
_entity_poly.type
_entity_poly.pdbx_seq_one_letter_code
_entity_poly.pdbx_strand_id
1 'polypeptide(L)'
;MERLGFKSIDFIDVRHRLKHIDRCFRIHLMWMPISKSPSVPQWDKLKMLEGVDSCLAHPLYRPTKFKREKILELVKYDQKEIKNAR
;
A
#
# COMPACT_ATOMS: atom_id res chain seq x y z
N MET A 1 2.40 3.00 14.88
CA MET A 1 3.66 3.26 14.15
C MET A 1 4.12 4.71 14.30
N GLU A 2 3.29 5.72 14.05
CA GLU A 2 3.74 7.12 14.17
C GLU A 2 4.16 7.53 15.58
N ARG A 3 3.44 7.08 16.60
CA ARG A 3 3.83 7.24 18.01
C ARG A 3 5.17 6.60 18.37
N LEU A 4 5.69 5.71 17.53
CA LEU A 4 6.99 5.05 17.69
C LEU A 4 8.11 5.77 16.91
N GLY A 5 7.81 6.92 16.27
CA GLY A 5 8.79 7.72 15.53
C GLY A 5 8.81 7.48 14.01
N PHE A 6 8.00 6.56 13.49
CA PHE A 6 7.84 6.37 12.05
C PHE A 6 7.03 7.51 11.43
N LYS A 7 7.33 7.86 10.18
CA LYS A 7 6.57 8.81 9.37
C LYS A 7 6.09 8.13 8.09
N SER A 8 4.86 8.39 7.69
CA SER A 8 4.41 8.03 6.35
C SER A 8 5.09 8.92 5.32
N ILE A 9 5.85 8.34 4.40
CA ILE A 9 6.59 9.09 3.37
C ILE A 9 6.01 8.93 1.96
N ASP A 10 5.23 7.87 1.73
CA ASP A 10 4.54 7.61 0.47
C ASP A 10 3.34 6.69 0.75
N PHE A 11 2.37 6.65 -0.14
CA PHE A 11 1.23 5.75 -0.05
C PHE A 11 0.68 5.35 -1.42
N ILE A 12 -0.09 4.27 -1.42
CA ILE A 12 -0.93 3.85 -2.54
C ILE A 12 -2.31 3.47 -2.03
N ASP A 13 -3.33 3.87 -2.78
CA ASP A 13 -4.70 3.44 -2.55
C ASP A 13 -4.99 2.24 -3.45
N VAL A 14 -5.46 1.17 -2.83
CA VAL A 14 -5.66 -0.12 -3.48
C VAL A 14 -7.00 -0.70 -3.06
N ARG A 15 -7.49 -1.62 -3.87
CA ARG A 15 -8.57 -2.52 -3.49
C ARG A 15 -8.20 -3.94 -3.86
N HIS A 16 -8.80 -4.88 -3.16
CA HIS A 16 -8.56 -6.29 -3.42
C HIS A 16 -9.42 -6.75 -4.60
N ARG A 17 -8.86 -7.59 -5.49
CA ARG A 17 -9.50 -7.99 -6.78
C ARG A 17 -10.51 -9.12 -6.65
N LEU A 18 -10.44 -9.90 -5.57
CA LEU A 18 -11.31 -11.05 -5.33
C LEU A 18 -12.24 -10.89 -4.11
N LYS A 19 -11.67 -10.58 -2.94
CA LYS A 19 -12.39 -10.37 -1.69
C LYS A 19 -12.66 -8.89 -1.48
N HIS A 20 -13.82 -8.54 -0.92
CA HIS A 20 -14.16 -7.17 -0.52
C HIS A 20 -13.82 -6.14 -1.61
N ILE A 21 -14.22 -6.44 -2.85
CA ILE A 21 -13.91 -5.65 -4.06
C ILE A 21 -14.45 -4.22 -4.01
N ASP A 22 -15.43 -3.98 -3.15
CA ASP A 22 -16.06 -2.70 -2.84
C ASP A 22 -15.24 -1.86 -1.83
N ARG A 23 -14.30 -2.49 -1.11
CA ARG A 23 -13.52 -1.83 -0.06
C ARG A 23 -12.15 -1.40 -0.58
N CYS A 24 -11.93 -0.11 -0.53
CA CYS A 24 -10.64 0.51 -0.75
C CYS A 24 -9.89 0.65 0.58
N PHE A 25 -8.57 0.51 0.53
CA PHE A 25 -7.70 0.77 1.66
C PHE A 25 -6.36 1.34 1.20
N ARG A 26 -5.69 2.03 2.12
CA ARG A 26 -4.42 2.70 1.87
C ARG A 26 -3.27 1.91 2.45
N ILE A 27 -2.23 1.69 1.65
CA ILE A 27 -0.95 1.15 2.11
C ILE A 27 0.04 2.32 2.23
N HIS A 28 0.68 2.43 3.38
CA HIS A 28 1.67 3.47 3.65
C HIS A 28 3.08 2.88 3.68
N LEU A 29 4.02 3.56 3.03
CA LEU A 29 5.45 3.35 3.27
C LEU A 29 5.84 4.13 4.52
N MET A 30 6.00 3.41 5.62
CA MET A 30 6.39 3.96 6.90
C MET A 30 7.91 3.96 7.02
N TRP A 31 8.49 5.10 7.42
CA TRP A 31 9.93 5.27 7.50
C TRP A 31 10.36 5.89 8.83
N MET A 32 11.41 5.35 9.44
CA MET A 32 12.06 5.92 10.61
C MET A 32 13.58 5.96 10.40
N PRO A 33 14.19 7.14 10.28
CA PRO A 33 15.63 7.26 10.13
C PRO A 33 16.36 6.85 11.42
N ILE A 34 17.32 5.93 11.32
CA ILE A 34 18.14 5.49 12.48
C ILE A 34 19.52 6.16 12.49
N SER A 35 19.99 6.73 11.36
CA SER A 35 21.32 7.34 11.22
C SER A 35 21.27 8.79 10.73
N LYS A 36 22.42 9.50 10.81
CA LYS A 36 22.54 10.95 10.50
C LYS A 36 22.32 11.30 9.03
N SER A 37 22.52 10.37 8.10
CA SER A 37 22.33 10.58 6.64
C SER A 37 21.61 9.38 6.00
N PRO A 38 20.35 9.13 6.37
CA PRO A 38 19.68 7.90 6.01
C PRO A 38 19.00 8.07 4.65
N SER A 39 19.22 7.12 3.75
CA SER A 39 18.55 7.10 2.45
C SER A 39 17.06 6.83 2.64
N VAL A 40 16.22 7.59 1.95
CA VAL A 40 14.77 7.39 1.96
C VAL A 40 14.47 6.08 1.21
N PRO A 41 13.77 5.11 1.82
CA PRO A 41 13.48 3.86 1.16
C PRO A 41 12.60 4.11 -0.06
N GLN A 42 12.89 3.39 -1.13
CA GLN A 42 12.05 3.31 -2.31
C GLN A 42 11.37 1.94 -2.31
N TRP A 43 10.15 1.89 -2.83
CA TRP A 43 9.39 0.64 -2.95
C TRP A 43 8.80 0.49 -4.36
N ASP A 44 8.73 -0.75 -4.81
CA ASP A 44 8.08 -1.09 -6.06
C ASP A 44 6.56 -1.23 -5.82
N LYS A 45 5.83 -0.17 -6.15
CA LYS A 45 4.36 -0.10 -6.02
C LYS A 45 3.67 -1.19 -6.85
N LEU A 46 4.23 -1.62 -7.98
CA LEU A 46 3.64 -2.66 -8.82
C LEU A 46 3.79 -4.04 -8.19
N LYS A 47 4.95 -4.30 -7.57
CA LYS A 47 5.19 -5.54 -6.82
C LYS A 47 4.28 -5.64 -5.59
N MET A 48 3.98 -4.51 -4.94
CA MET A 48 3.01 -4.48 -3.82
C MET A 48 1.60 -4.96 -4.22
N LEU A 49 1.23 -4.91 -5.51
CA LEU A 49 -0.08 -5.39 -5.98
C LEU A 49 -0.20 -6.92 -5.97
N GLU A 50 0.92 -7.63 -5.87
CA GLU A 50 0.95 -9.09 -5.73
C GLU A 50 0.44 -9.55 -4.37
N GLY A 51 0.47 -8.67 -3.37
CA GLY A 51 0.27 -9.01 -1.97
C GLY A 51 1.57 -9.49 -1.32
N VAL A 52 1.46 -9.99 -0.10
CA VAL A 52 2.56 -10.53 0.70
C VAL A 52 2.33 -12.01 0.96
N ASP A 53 3.40 -12.79 0.98
CA ASP A 53 3.31 -14.23 1.25
C ASP A 53 3.00 -14.53 2.72
N SER A 54 3.27 -13.58 3.62
CA SER A 54 2.92 -13.67 5.04
C SER A 54 2.31 -12.36 5.53
N CYS A 55 1.13 -12.45 6.16
CA CYS A 55 0.51 -11.30 6.81
C CYS A 55 -0.13 -11.70 8.12
N LEU A 56 0.12 -10.92 9.18
CA LEU A 56 -0.49 -11.12 10.51
C LEU A 56 -1.99 -10.78 10.50
N ALA A 57 -2.41 -9.85 9.64
CA ALA A 57 -3.79 -9.50 9.40
C ALA A 57 -4.06 -9.73 7.90
N HIS A 58 -5.02 -10.56 7.57
CA HIS A 58 -5.19 -11.19 6.27
C HIS A 58 -5.47 -10.32 5.00
N PRO A 59 -5.65 -8.98 4.98
CA PRO A 59 -6.00 -8.26 3.75
C PRO A 59 -4.98 -8.30 2.62
N LEU A 60 -3.69 -8.49 2.95
CA LEU A 60 -2.60 -8.45 1.96
C LEU A 60 -2.09 -9.83 1.55
N TYR A 61 -2.60 -10.91 2.15
CA TYR A 61 -2.06 -12.25 1.93
C TYR A 61 -2.29 -12.72 0.49
N ARG A 62 -1.22 -13.14 -0.20
CA ARG A 62 -1.27 -13.78 -1.52
C ARG A 62 -1.57 -15.27 -1.37
N PRO A 63 -2.79 -15.73 -1.70
CA PRO A 63 -3.12 -17.13 -1.51
C PRO A 63 -2.55 -17.95 -2.67
N THR A 64 -1.63 -18.86 -2.36
CA THR A 64 -0.93 -19.75 -3.31
C THR A 64 -1.87 -20.55 -4.22
N LYS A 65 -3.09 -20.85 -3.73
CA LYS A 65 -4.11 -21.59 -4.50
C LYS A 65 -4.71 -20.83 -5.67
N PHE A 66 -4.71 -19.49 -5.67
CA PHE A 66 -5.51 -18.72 -6.63
C PHE A 66 -4.82 -18.41 -7.97
N LYS A 67 -3.59 -18.89 -8.20
CA LYS A 67 -2.79 -18.75 -9.46
C LYS A 67 -2.71 -17.33 -10.05
N ARG A 68 -3.18 -16.29 -9.37
CA ARG A 68 -3.10 -14.91 -9.80
C ARG A 68 -1.84 -14.28 -9.26
N GLU A 69 -1.15 -13.58 -10.16
CA GLU A 69 0.06 -12.85 -9.83
C GLU A 69 -0.23 -11.61 -8.99
N LYS A 70 -1.30 -10.88 -9.32
CA LYS A 70 -1.74 -9.66 -8.60
C LYS A 70 -3.10 -9.84 -7.94
N ILE A 71 -3.15 -9.70 -6.61
CA ILE A 71 -4.37 -9.79 -5.79
C ILE A 71 -5.00 -8.42 -5.50
N LEU A 72 -4.23 -7.34 -5.64
CA LEU A 72 -4.68 -5.96 -5.48
C LEU A 72 -4.65 -5.22 -6.82
N GLU A 73 -5.39 -4.13 -6.87
CA GLU A 73 -5.33 -3.15 -7.96
C GLU A 73 -5.39 -1.73 -7.42
N LEU A 74 -4.73 -0.81 -8.13
CA LEU A 74 -4.72 0.61 -7.78
C LEU A 74 -6.10 1.22 -7.98
N VAL A 75 -6.54 1.98 -6.98
CA VAL A 75 -7.71 2.84 -7.11
C VAL A 75 -7.28 4.06 -7.93
N LYS A 76 -7.80 4.19 -9.16
CA LYS A 76 -7.59 5.40 -9.94
C LYS A 76 -8.41 6.52 -9.32
N TYR A 77 -7.75 7.51 -8.71
CA TYR A 77 -8.42 8.78 -8.44
C TYR A 77 -8.73 9.45 -9.77
N ASP A 78 -10.00 9.61 -10.07
CA ASP A 78 -10.44 10.50 -11.14
C ASP A 78 -9.96 11.91 -10.75
N GLN A 79 -9.19 12.58 -11.63
CA GLN A 79 -8.47 13.83 -11.34
C GLN A 79 -9.38 15.05 -11.06
N LYS A 80 -10.66 14.85 -10.73
CA LYS A 80 -11.66 15.90 -10.59
C LYS A 80 -11.67 16.60 -9.23
N GLU A 81 -11.11 16.00 -8.17
CA GLU A 81 -11.25 16.57 -6.80
C GLU A 81 -10.13 17.51 -6.34
N ILE A 82 -9.04 17.67 -7.10
CA ILE A 82 -7.92 18.55 -6.69
C ILE A 82 -8.26 20.05 -6.87
N LYS A 83 -9.38 20.40 -7.54
CA LYS A 83 -9.73 21.81 -7.82
C LYS A 83 -10.42 22.57 -6.67
N ASN A 84 -10.77 21.95 -5.55
CA ASN A 84 -11.61 22.60 -4.52
C ASN A 84 -10.95 22.83 -3.16
N ALA A 85 -9.62 22.74 -3.04
CA ALA A 85 -8.92 23.19 -1.84
C ALA A 85 -7.95 24.32 -2.21
N ARG A 86 -8.51 25.52 -2.42
CA ARG A 86 -7.79 26.79 -2.44
C ARG A 86 -8.04 27.52 -1.14
#